data_AF-A0A5J6Q952-F1
#
_entry.id   AF-A0A5J6Q952-F1
#
_cell.length_a   1.000
_cell.length_b   1.000
_cell.length_c   1.000
_cell.angle_alpha   90.00
_cell.angle_beta   90.00
_cell.angle_gamma   90.00
#
_symmetry.space_group_name_H-M   'P 1'
#
loop_
_entity.id
_entity.type
_entity.pdbx_description
1 polymer ?
#
loop_
_entity_poly.entity_id
_entity_poly.type
_entity_poly.pdbx_seq_one_letter_code
_entity_poly.pdbx_strand_id
1 'polypeptide(L)'
;MLTLSDEQQRGLLKLLSDVRQRRGVITYRQVIEQLQLPAPSVRRLALALEQLASADHAQGWPLRSALVVSQARPAHPQLGFIQHVQQLGRFQNDIDEGVVAAWLSAELAQVYLFSYPEV
;
A
#
# COMPACT_ATOMS: atom_id res chain seq x y z
N MET A 1 4.56 18.18 -10.31
CA MET A 1 4.84 16.80 -9.83
C MET A 1 3.54 16.17 -9.36
N LEU A 2 3.35 14.86 -9.55
CA LEU A 2 2.15 14.10 -9.13
C LEU A 2 2.22 13.63 -7.67
N THR A 3 3.05 14.28 -6.85
CA THR A 3 3.30 13.91 -5.46
C THR A 3 2.17 14.38 -4.55
N LEU A 4 1.95 13.66 -3.45
CA LEU A 4 1.08 14.11 -2.37
C LEU A 4 1.71 15.32 -1.67
N SER A 5 0.88 16.22 -1.14
CA SER A 5 1.36 17.23 -0.18
C SER A 5 1.75 16.58 1.15
N ASP A 6 2.54 17.26 1.97
CA ASP A 6 2.90 16.77 3.31
C ASP A 6 1.67 16.45 4.17
N GLU A 7 0.60 17.26 4.04
CA GLU A 7 -0.67 17.02 4.71
C GLU A 7 -1.33 15.73 4.22
N GLN A 8 -1.40 15.53 2.91
CA GLN A 8 -1.95 14.31 2.32
C GLN A 8 -1.12 13.08 2.67
N GLN A 9 0.21 13.22 2.76
CA GLN A 9 1.11 12.14 3.15
C GLN A 9 0.94 11.76 4.62
N ARG A 10 0.84 12.73 5.53
CA ARG A 10 0.49 12.48 6.95
C ARG A 10 -0.89 11.84 7.06
N GLY A 11 -1.87 12.33 6.30
CA GLY A 11 -3.22 11.78 6.25
C GLY A 11 -3.24 10.32 5.78
N LEU A 12 -2.47 9.99 4.74
CA LEU A 12 -2.31 8.62 4.26
C LEU A 12 -1.73 7.71 5.36
N LEU A 13 -0.64 8.13 6.00
CA LEU A 13 0.00 7.30 7.03
C LEU A 13 -0.91 7.08 8.25
N LYS A 14 -1.64 8.12 8.67
CA LYS A 14 -2.65 8.00 9.73
C LYS A 14 -3.74 7.00 9.35
N LEU A 15 -4.29 7.14 8.15
CA LEU A 15 -5.32 6.25 7.63
C LEU A 15 -4.84 4.78 7.60
N LEU A 16 -3.62 4.54 7.12
CA LEU A 16 -3.03 3.19 7.11
C LEU A 16 -2.81 2.65 8.52
N SER A 17 -2.41 3.49 9.48
CA SER A 17 -2.28 3.10 10.88
C SER A 17 -3.61 2.65 11.48
N ASP A 18 -4.69 3.41 11.25
CA ASP A 18 -6.03 3.08 11.73
C ASP A 18 -6.54 1.75 11.12
N VAL A 19 -6.32 1.55 9.82
CA VAL A 19 -6.68 0.31 9.10
C VAL A 19 -5.89 -0.89 9.64
N ARG A 20 -4.59 -0.72 9.87
CA ARG A 20 -3.70 -1.74 10.44
C ARG A 20 -4.15 -2.16 11.83
N GLN A 21 -4.46 -1.21 12.72
CA GLN A 21 -4.92 -1.50 14.09
C GLN A 21 -6.19 -2.34 14.11
N ARG A 22 -7.07 -2.16 13.12
CA ARG A 22 -8.30 -2.95 12.93
C ARG A 22 -8.07 -4.26 12.18
N ARG A 23 -6.82 -4.56 11.80
CA ARG A 23 -6.44 -5.72 10.97
C ARG A 23 -7.22 -5.80 9.66
N GLY A 24 -7.49 -4.64 9.06
CA GLY A 24 -8.27 -4.51 7.84
C GLY A 24 -7.42 -4.25 6.59
N VAL A 25 -8.11 -4.00 5.49
CA VAL A 25 -7.58 -3.44 4.25
C VAL A 25 -8.46 -2.27 3.83
N ILE A 26 -7.93 -1.37 2.99
CA ILE A 26 -8.65 -0.22 2.47
C ILE A 26 -8.55 -0.17 0.95
N THR A 27 -9.61 0.27 0.28
CA THR A 27 -9.60 0.36 -1.18
C THR A 27 -8.95 1.65 -1.66
N TYR A 28 -8.37 1.64 -2.86
CA TYR A 28 -7.90 2.87 -3.54
C TYR A 28 -8.97 3.97 -3.53
N ARG A 29 -10.23 3.60 -3.80
CA ARG A 29 -11.36 4.52 -3.80
C ARG A 29 -11.56 5.19 -2.45
N GLN A 30 -11.58 4.41 -1.36
CA GLN A 30 -11.75 4.94 0.00
C GLN A 30 -10.60 5.88 0.38
N VAL A 31 -9.35 5.57 0.01
CA VAL A 31 -8.21 6.46 0.26
C VAL A 31 -8.35 7.76 -0.54
N ILE A 32 -8.69 7.68 -1.83
CA ILE A 32 -8.90 8.85 -2.69
C ILE A 32 -9.98 9.78 -2.14
N GLU A 33 -11.12 9.20 -1.72
CA GLU A 33 -12.25 9.93 -1.16
C GLU A 33 -11.88 10.59 0.19
N GLN A 34 -11.22 9.87 1.09
CA GLN A 34 -10.86 10.39 2.41
C GLN A 34 -9.77 11.47 2.36
N LEU A 35 -8.79 11.33 1.46
CA LEU A 35 -7.71 12.32 1.29
C LEU A 35 -8.05 13.42 0.26
N GLN A 36 -9.25 13.37 -0.32
CA GLN A 36 -9.73 14.32 -1.33
C GLN A 36 -8.72 14.53 -2.47
N LEU A 37 -8.15 13.43 -2.98
CA LEU A 37 -7.05 13.53 -3.95
C LEU A 37 -7.54 14.11 -5.29
N PRO A 38 -6.88 15.16 -5.82
CA PRO A 38 -7.26 15.74 -7.11
C PRO A 38 -6.92 14.78 -8.25
N ALA A 39 -7.63 14.91 -9.38
CA ALA A 39 -7.31 14.16 -10.59
C ALA A 39 -5.87 14.46 -11.07
N PRO A 40 -5.13 13.47 -11.61
CA PRO A 40 -5.45 12.04 -11.70
C PRO A 40 -5.18 11.31 -10.37
N SER A 41 -6.24 11.04 -9.60
CA SER A 41 -6.16 10.62 -8.20
C SER A 41 -5.56 9.22 -8.01
N VAL A 42 -5.96 8.26 -8.85
CA VAL A 42 -5.41 6.89 -8.84
C VAL A 42 -3.91 6.90 -9.09
N ARG A 43 -3.44 7.66 -10.08
CA ARG A 43 -2.01 7.73 -10.42
C ARG A 43 -1.18 8.39 -9.30
N ARG A 44 -1.72 9.44 -8.68
CA ARG A 44 -1.08 10.08 -7.51
C ARG A 44 -0.97 9.11 -6.34
N LEU A 45 -2.05 8.38 -6.05
CA LEU A 45 -2.06 7.39 -4.97
C LEU A 45 -1.10 6.23 -5.27
N ALA A 46 -1.10 5.68 -6.49
CA ALA A 46 -0.18 4.61 -6.87
C ALA A 46 1.29 5.01 -6.65
N LEU A 47 1.70 6.19 -7.12
CA LEU A 47 3.05 6.70 -6.92
C LEU A 47 3.40 6.87 -5.44
N ALA A 48 2.46 7.37 -4.63
CA ALA A 48 2.66 7.52 -3.19
C ALA A 48 2.84 6.17 -2.48
N LEU A 49 2.10 5.14 -2.91
CA LEU A 49 2.21 3.79 -2.36
C LEU A 49 3.52 3.12 -2.75
N GLU A 50 4.02 3.35 -3.96
CA GLU A 50 5.34 2.89 -4.42
C GLU A 50 6.46 3.56 -3.62
N GLN A 51 6.38 4.88 -3.41
CA GLN A 51 7.33 5.62 -2.58
C GLN A 51 7.32 5.14 -1.12
N LEU A 52 6.13 4.89 -0.56
CA LEU A 52 5.98 4.33 0.78
C LEU A 52 6.56 2.92 0.87
N ALA A 53 6.32 2.07 -0.14
CA ALA A 53 6.89 0.73 -0.20
C ALA A 53 8.43 0.78 -0.21
N SER A 54 9.02 1.67 -0.99
CA SER A 54 10.48 1.86 -1.02
C SER A 54 11.01 2.34 0.32
N ALA A 55 10.31 3.25 1.00
CA ALA A 55 10.70 3.74 2.32
C ALA A 55 10.63 2.64 3.39
N ASP A 56 9.53 1.88 3.44
CA ASP A 56 9.38 0.74 4.35
C ASP A 56 10.44 -0.34 4.06
N HIS A 57 10.69 -0.61 2.78
CA HIS A 57 11.71 -1.56 2.35
C HIS A 57 13.11 -1.17 2.83
N ALA A 58 13.51 0.10 2.63
CA ALA A 58 14.82 0.61 3.03
C ALA A 58 15.05 0.52 4.55
N GLN A 59 13.99 0.58 5.35
CA GLN A 59 14.04 0.41 6.81
C GLN A 59 13.96 -1.06 7.25
N GLY A 60 13.79 -2.00 6.32
CA GLY A 60 13.56 -3.40 6.64
C GLY A 60 12.18 -3.69 7.24
N TRP A 61 11.22 -2.78 7.08
CA TRP A 61 9.87 -2.92 7.62
C TRP A 61 8.94 -3.69 6.67
N PRO A 62 7.85 -4.27 7.18
CA PRO A 62 6.74 -4.73 6.34
C PRO A 62 6.09 -3.56 5.61
N LEU A 63 5.61 -3.78 4.40
CA LEU A 63 5.14 -2.75 3.48
C LEU A 63 3.72 -2.30 3.86
N ARG A 64 3.58 -1.13 4.47
CA ARG A 64 2.26 -0.56 4.85
C ARG A 64 1.35 -0.34 3.65
N SER A 65 1.95 -0.08 2.49
CA SER A 65 1.25 0.09 1.21
C SER A 65 0.49 -1.16 0.78
N ALA A 66 0.82 -2.36 1.27
CA ALA A 66 0.07 -3.59 1.03
C ALA A 66 -1.35 -3.58 1.60
N LEU A 67 -1.66 -2.68 2.54
CA LEU A 67 -3.02 -2.48 3.07
C LEU A 67 -4.00 -1.91 2.03
N VAL A 68 -3.49 -1.34 0.93
CA VAL A 68 -4.32 -0.72 -0.11
C VAL A 68 -4.58 -1.71 -1.25
N VAL A 69 -5.85 -2.09 -1.41
CA VAL A 69 -6.29 -3.09 -2.39
C VAL A 69 -7.28 -2.54 -3.39
N SER A 70 -7.43 -3.19 -4.53
CA SER A 70 -8.50 -2.89 -5.48
C SER A 70 -9.87 -3.29 -4.90
N GLN A 71 -10.93 -2.63 -5.39
CA GLN A 71 -12.31 -2.93 -5.01
C GLN A 71 -12.85 -4.22 -5.68
N ALA A 72 -12.20 -4.67 -6.76
CA ALA A 72 -12.59 -5.88 -7.49
C ALA A 72 -12.30 -7.14 -6.66
N ARG A 73 -12.98 -8.25 -6.97
CA ARG A 73 -12.69 -9.56 -6.36
C ARG A 73 -11.86 -10.41 -7.33
N PRO A 74 -10.76 -11.03 -6.88
CA PRO A 74 -10.20 -10.88 -5.53
C PRO A 74 -9.52 -9.51 -5.32
N ALA A 75 -9.54 -9.02 -4.08
CA ALA A 75 -9.07 -7.68 -3.74
C ALA A 75 -7.55 -7.64 -3.64
N HIS A 76 -6.88 -7.28 -4.74
CA HIS A 76 -5.41 -7.28 -4.83
C HIS A 76 -4.88 -5.87 -5.07
N PRO A 77 -3.64 -5.54 -4.67
CA PRO A 77 -2.96 -4.34 -5.12
C PRO A 77 -2.90 -4.26 -6.65
N GLN A 78 -2.84 -3.05 -7.20
CA GLN A 78 -2.76 -2.89 -8.67
C GLN A 78 -1.46 -3.50 -9.23
N LEU A 79 -1.50 -3.96 -10.48
CA LEU A 79 -0.37 -4.60 -11.16
C LEU A 79 0.93 -3.78 -11.08
N GLY A 80 0.84 -2.45 -11.28
CA GLY A 80 2.01 -1.56 -11.18
C GLY A 80 2.67 -1.58 -9.81
N PHE A 81 1.88 -1.70 -8.74
CA PHE A 81 2.41 -1.86 -7.38
C PHE A 81 3.13 -3.19 -7.20
N ILE A 82 2.56 -4.30 -7.71
CA ILE A 82 3.20 -5.62 -7.62
C ILE A 82 4.53 -5.64 -8.39
N GLN A 83 4.58 -5.01 -9.58
CA GLN A 83 5.81 -4.84 -10.35
C GLN A 83 6.85 -4.02 -9.59
N HIS A 84 6.45 -2.97 -8.87
CA HIS A 84 7.35 -2.19 -8.02
C HIS A 84 7.89 -3.03 -6.84
N VAL A 85 7.03 -3.81 -6.18
CA VAL A 85 7.45 -4.73 -5.11
C VAL A 85 8.43 -5.80 -5.63
N GLN A 86 8.26 -6.26 -6.87
CA GLN A 86 9.24 -7.13 -7.54
C GLN A 86 10.60 -6.46 -7.70
N GLN A 87 10.62 -5.20 -8.15
CA GLN A 87 11.86 -4.43 -8.30
C GLN A 87 12.57 -4.20 -6.96
N LEU A 88 11.82 -4.13 -5.86
CA LEU A 88 12.36 -4.09 -4.50
C LEU A 88 12.87 -5.46 -4.00
N GLY A 89 12.73 -6.53 -4.77
CA GLY A 89 13.13 -7.90 -4.38
C GLY A 89 12.24 -8.53 -3.30
N ARG A 90 11.08 -7.92 -2.98
CA ARG A 90 10.12 -8.38 -1.97
C ARG A 90 9.10 -9.39 -2.52
N PHE A 91 9.01 -9.49 -3.84
CA PHE A 91 8.26 -10.52 -4.58
C PHE A 91 9.15 -11.04 -5.72
N GLN A 92 9.34 -12.34 -5.85
CA GLN A 92 10.28 -12.92 -6.84
C GLN A 92 9.63 -13.94 -7.77
N ASN A 93 8.35 -14.22 -7.56
CA ASN A 93 7.61 -15.18 -8.35
C ASN A 93 6.97 -14.50 -9.58
N ASP A 94 6.44 -15.30 -10.49
CA ASP A 94 5.58 -14.81 -11.55
C ASP A 94 4.33 -14.13 -10.97
N ILE A 95 3.86 -13.08 -11.64
CA ILE A 95 2.65 -12.37 -11.25
C ILE A 95 1.45 -13.22 -11.69
N ASP A 96 1.11 -14.18 -10.85
CA ASP A 96 -0.12 -14.96 -10.91
C ASP A 96 -1.05 -14.54 -9.74
N GLU A 97 -2.36 -14.62 -9.96
CA GLU A 97 -3.36 -14.24 -8.97
C GLU A 97 -3.17 -15.00 -7.64
N GLY A 98 -3.02 -16.33 -7.69
CA GLY A 98 -2.86 -17.15 -6.48
C GLY A 98 -1.57 -16.81 -5.72
N VAL A 99 -0.49 -16.53 -6.46
CA VAL A 99 0.81 -16.17 -5.90
C VAL A 99 0.78 -14.79 -5.25
N VAL A 100 0.15 -13.81 -5.92
CA VAL A 100 -0.04 -12.46 -5.36
C VAL A 100 -0.91 -12.51 -4.11
N ALA A 101 -1.99 -13.30 -4.11
CA ALA A 101 -2.85 -13.48 -2.94
C ALA A 101 -2.08 -14.08 -1.75
N ALA A 102 -1.29 -15.12 -1.99
CA ALA A 102 -0.49 -15.77 -0.95
C ALA A 102 0.56 -14.82 -0.37
N TRP A 103 1.29 -14.09 -1.23
CA TRP A 103 2.24 -13.07 -0.81
C TRP A 103 1.56 -11.96 0.00
N LEU A 104 0.45 -11.41 -0.51
CA LEU A 104 -0.30 -10.34 0.15
C LEU A 104 -0.76 -10.78 1.54
N SER A 105 -1.28 -12.00 1.67
CA SER A 105 -1.70 -12.55 2.95
C SER A 105 -0.54 -12.64 3.95
N ALA A 106 0.64 -13.07 3.50
CA ALA A 106 1.83 -13.16 4.34
C ALA A 106 2.33 -11.77 4.75
N GLU A 107 2.37 -10.82 3.81
CA GLU A 107 2.78 -9.43 4.07
C GLU A 107 1.82 -8.75 5.06
N LEU A 108 0.51 -8.89 4.87
CA LEU A 108 -0.49 -8.33 5.78
C LEU A 108 -0.36 -8.88 7.20
N ALA A 109 -0.07 -10.18 7.36
CA ALA A 109 0.16 -10.77 8.67
C ALA A 109 1.33 -10.09 9.42
N GLN A 110 2.41 -9.74 8.70
CA GLN A 110 3.53 -9.00 9.28
C GLN A 110 3.15 -7.55 9.57
N VAL A 111 2.49 -6.86 8.64
CA VAL A 111 2.03 -5.47 8.80
C VAL A 111 1.12 -5.34 10.03
N TYR A 112 0.21 -6.28 10.27
CA TYR A 112 -0.68 -6.24 11.44
C TYR A 112 0.03 -6.40 12.78
N LEU A 113 1.19 -7.08 12.81
CA LEU A 113 1.96 -7.31 14.03
C LEU A 113 3.03 -6.24 14.26
N PHE A 114 3.46 -5.55 13.21
CA PHE A 114 4.57 -4.61 13.27
C PHE A 114 4.16 -3.25 13.84
N SER A 115 4.86 -2.78 14.86
CA SER A 115 4.71 -1.42 15.40
C SER A 115 5.67 -0.48 14.68
N TYR A 116 5.14 0.28 13.74
CA TYR A 116 5.88 1.36 13.08
C TYR A 116 6.15 2.48 14.08
N PRO A 117 7.38 3.01 14.16
CA PRO A 117 7.63 4.22 14.95
C PRO A 117 6.69 5.31 14.43
N GLU A 118 5.93 5.89 15.34
CA GLU A 118 4.84 6.81 15.02
C GLU A 118 5.32 7.98 14.16
N VAL A 119 4.45 8.42 13.25
CA VAL A 119 4.61 9.60 12.39
C VAL A 119 4.34 10.85 13.20
#